data_AF-A0A482VG00-F1
#
_entry.id   AF-A0A482VG00-F1
#
_cell.length_a   1.000
_cell.length_b   1.000
_cell.length_c   1.000
_cell.angle_alpha   90.00
_cell.angle_beta   90.00
_cell.angle_gamma   90.00
#
_symmetry.space_group_name_H-M   'P 1'
#
loop_
_entity.id
_entity.type
_entity.pdbx_description
1 polymer ?
#
loop_
_entity_poly.entity_id
_entity_poly.type
_entity_poly.pdbx_seq_one_letter_code
_entity_poly.pdbx_strand_id
1 'polypeptide(L)' 'IRGFPLVLGVVDCTHVKLFSPGGDNAEVFRNREDYFSINVQVVGEANLKIMDIVSRWPASVHDTIIFNDSNIRTRLKN' A
#
# COMPACT_ATOMS: atom_id res chain seq x y z
N ILE A 1 8.84 16.12 -2.77
CA ILE A 1 7.68 16.71 -2.05
C ILE A 1 8.02 18.07 -1.44
N ARG A 2 9.16 18.22 -0.74
CA ARG A 2 9.59 19.52 -0.22
C ARG A 2 9.68 20.54 -1.35
N GLY A 3 8.98 21.67 -1.20
CA GLY A 3 8.87 22.70 -2.23
C GLY A 3 7.67 22.58 -3.17
N PHE A 4 6.81 21.57 -3.00
CA PHE A 4 5.54 21.46 -3.73
C PHE A 4 4.39 21.98 -2.83
N PRO A 5 3.85 23.18 -3.08
CA PRO A 5 2.83 23.76 -2.21
C PRO A 5 1.55 22.92 -2.24
N LEU A 6 0.83 22.90 -1.11
CA LEU A 6 -0.45 22.20 -0.94
C LEU A 6 -0.38 20.66 -1.09
N VAL A 7 0.80 20.06 -0.96
CA VAL A 7 0.96 18.60 -0.88
C VAL A 7 1.28 18.20 0.56
N LEU A 8 0.41 17.38 1.16
CA LEU A 8 0.59 16.82 2.51
C LEU A 8 1.59 15.66 2.53
N GLY A 9 1.58 14.82 1.50
CA GLY A 9 2.43 13.65 1.41
C GLY A 9 2.30 12.96 0.06
N VAL A 10 3.07 11.89 -0.12
CA VAL A 10 3.03 10.98 -1.26
C VAL A 10 2.54 9.62 -0.81
N VAL A 11 1.75 8.96 -1.66
CA VAL A 11 1.25 7.60 -1.45
C VAL A 11 1.93 6.72 -2.47
N ASP A 12 2.45 5.59 -2.03
CA ASP A 12 2.96 4.55 -2.92
C ASP A 12 2.65 3.17 -2.33
N CYS A 13 2.68 2.14 -3.19
CA CYS A 13 2.46 0.75 -2.82
C CYS A 13 3.70 -0.08 -3.13
N THR A 14 4.05 -1.00 -2.24
CA THR A 14 5.22 -1.87 -2.39
C THR A 14 4.87 -3.30 -2.02
N HIS A 15 5.46 -4.26 -2.73
CA HIS A 15 5.27 -5.68 -2.45
C HIS A 15 6.30 -6.17 -1.43
N VAL A 16 5.83 -6.61 -0.26
CA VAL A 16 6.68 -7.29 0.72
C VAL A 16 6.57 -8.79 0.51
N LYS A 17 7.69 -9.41 0.16
CA LYS A 17 7.77 -10.85 -0.16
C LYS A 17 7.41 -11.71 1.06
N LEU A 18 6.70 -12.80 0.81
CA LEU A 18 6.36 -13.83 1.80
C LEU A 18 6.64 -15.24 1.26
N PHE A 19 6.73 -16.17 2.19
CA PHE A 19 6.62 -17.59 1.88
C PHE A 19 5.21 -17.89 1.39
N SER A 20 5.06 -18.93 0.56
CA SER A 20 3.75 -19.35 0.10
C SER A 20 2.83 -19.57 1.30
N PRO A 21 1.67 -18.88 1.38
CA PRO A 21 0.74 -19.07 2.48
C PRO A 21 0.05 -20.44 2.42
N GLY A 22 0.11 -21.14 1.29
CA GLY A 22 -0.57 -22.41 1.06
C GLY A 22 -2.10 -22.27 1.02
N GLY A 23 -2.79 -23.40 0.84
CA GLY A 23 -4.24 -23.47 0.77
C GLY A 23 -4.84 -22.93 -0.54
N ASP A 24 -6.17 -23.01 -0.64
CA ASP A 24 -6.91 -22.75 -1.88
C ASP A 24 -6.81 -21.30 -2.38
N ASN A 25 -6.45 -20.36 -1.49
CA ASN A 25 -6.37 -18.94 -1.79
C ASN A 25 -4.94 -18.42 -1.96
N ALA A 26 -3.91 -19.27 -2.00
CA ALA A 26 -2.51 -18.81 -2.06
C ALA A 26 -2.23 -17.89 -3.27
N GLU A 27 -2.88 -18.16 -4.40
CA GLU A 27 -2.69 -17.42 -5.65
C GLU A 27 -3.13 -15.96 -5.57
N VAL A 28 -4.01 -15.56 -4.63
CA VAL A 28 -4.36 -14.14 -4.45
C VAL A 28 -3.19 -13.31 -3.92
N PHE A 29 -2.18 -13.97 -3.34
CA PHE A 29 -0.93 -13.37 -2.89
C PHE A 29 0.16 -13.40 -3.95
N ARG A 30 -0.04 -14.05 -5.11
CA ARG A 30 0.94 -14.02 -6.20
C ARG A 30 0.88 -12.67 -6.91
N ASN A 31 2.03 -12.04 -7.08
CA ASN A 31 2.14 -10.78 -7.81
C ASN A 31 2.48 -11.00 -9.29
N ARG A 32 2.65 -9.91 -10.04
CA ARG A 32 3.00 -9.94 -11.48
C ARG A 32 4.44 -10.37 -11.77
N GLU A 33 5.28 -10.40 -10.75
CA GLU A 33 6.68 -10.85 -10.81
C GLU A 33 6.83 -12.32 -10.38
N ASP A 34 5.71 -13.06 -10.30
CA ASP A 34 5.64 -14.48 -10.00
C ASP A 34 6.14 -14.91 -8.61
N TYR A 35 5.99 -14.04 -7.60
CA TYR A 35 6.21 -14.41 -6.20
C TYR A 35 5.07 -14.00 -5.27
N PHE A 36 4.98 -14.69 -4.13
CA PHE A 36 3.99 -14.36 -3.10
C PHE A 36 4.40 -13.11 -2.32
N SER A 37 3.47 -12.17 -2.17
CA SER A 37 3.68 -10.92 -1.43
C SER A 37 2.39 -10.35 -0.86
N ILE A 38 2.54 -9.44 0.10
CA ILE A 38 1.48 -8.52 0.52
C ILE A 38 1.73 -7.19 -0.19
N ASN A 39 0.65 -6.56 -0.63
CA ASN A 39 0.70 -5.21 -1.17
C ASN A 39 0.57 -4.22 0.00
N VAL A 40 1.62 -3.43 0.24
CA VAL A 40 1.74 -2.51 1.37
C VAL A 40 1.70 -1.08 0.85
N GLN A 41 0.67 -0.32 1.24
CA GLN A 41 0.65 1.12 1.04
C GLN A 41 1.45 1.82 2.12
N VAL A 42 2.24 2.82 1.74
CA VAL A 42 2.90 3.75 2.66
C VAL A 42 2.62 5.19 2.23
N VAL A 43 2.30 6.05 3.20
CA VAL A 43 2.20 7.49 2.99
C VAL A 43 3.33 8.20 3.72
N GLY A 44 4.12 8.98 2.98
CA GLY A 44 5.25 9.74 3.52
C GLY A 44 5.12 11.24 3.32
N GLU A 45 5.53 12.03 4.32
CA GLU A 45 5.61 13.50 4.19
C GLU A 45 7.01 14.00 3.80
N ALA A 46 7.11 15.29 3.49
CA ALA A 46 8.34 15.94 3.03
C ALA A 46 9.51 15.88 4.03
N ASN A 47 9.24 15.65 5.31
CA ASN A 47 10.26 15.50 6.37
C ASN A 47 10.63 14.04 6.65
N LEU A 48 10.36 13.13 5.71
CA LEU A 48 10.66 11.71 5.81
C LEU A 48 9.94 11.00 6.97
N LYS A 49 8.80 11.54 7.43
CA LYS A 49 7.95 10.84 8.38
C LYS A 49 6.89 10.03 7.65
N ILE A 50 6.62 8.84 8.18
CA ILE A 50 5.52 8.01 7.75
C ILE A 50 4.24 8.53 8.40
N MET A 51 3.22 8.78 7.59
CA MET A 51 1.91 9.28 8.01
C MET A 51 0.89 8.15 8.17
N ASP A 52 0.97 7.12 7.34
CA ASP A 52 0.04 5.99 7.31
C ASP A 52 0.70 4.77 6.66
N ILE A 53 0.33 3.56 7.11
CA ILE A 53 0.76 2.28 6.53
C ILE A 53 -0.45 1.36 6.48
N VAL A 54 -0.68 0.70 5.34
CA VAL A 54 -1.67 -0.37 5.19
C VAL A 54 -0.99 -1.62 4.67
N SER A 55 -0.91 -2.68 5.47
CA SER A 55 -0.15 -3.91 5.18
C SER A 55 -1.02 -5.19 5.14
N ARG A 56 -2.32 -5.05 4.88
CA ARG A 56 -3.30 -6.14 5.00
C ARG A 56 -3.79 -6.73 3.68
N TRP A 57 -3.30 -6.23 2.55
CA TRP A 57 -3.86 -6.58 1.24
C TRP A 57 -3.02 -7.64 0.51
N PRO A 58 -3.66 -8.63 -0.12
CA PRO A 58 -2.97 -9.56 -1.02
C PRO A 58 -2.35 -8.86 -2.23
N ALA A 59 -1.32 -9.47 -2.82
CA ALA A 59 -0.64 -8.91 -3.99
C ALA A 59 -1.53 -8.66 -5.22
N SER A 60 -2.61 -9.43 -5.36
CA SER A 60 -3.56 -9.27 -6.48
C SER A 60 -4.40 -7.99 -6.41
N VAL A 61 -4.42 -7.31 -5.26
CA VAL A 61 -5.24 -6.11 -5.05
C VAL A 61 -4.58 -4.88 -5.63
N HIS A 62 -5.35 -4.11 -6.40
CA HIS A 62 -4.92 -2.85 -7.00
C HIS A 62 -4.74 -1.75 -5.93
N ASP A 63 -3.68 -0.96 -6.08
CA ASP A 63 -3.32 0.14 -5.17
C ASP A 63 -4.45 1.14 -4.93
N THR A 64 -5.27 1.40 -5.95
CA THR A 64 -6.44 2.30 -5.83
C THR A 64 -7.46 1.78 -4.83
N ILE A 65 -7.64 0.45 -4.72
CA ILE A 65 -8.54 -0.16 -3.72
C ILE A 65 -7.94 0.04 -2.33
N ILE A 66 -6.64 -0.19 -2.17
CA ILE A 66 -5.93 -0.01 -0.90
C ILE A 66 -6.05 1.43 -0.43
N PHE A 67 -5.83 2.39 -1.32
CA PHE A 67 -5.96 3.81 -0.98
C PHE A 67 -7.40 4.19 -0.64
N ASN A 68 -8.38 3.70 -1.40
CA ASN A 68 -9.78 3.99 -1.12
C ASN A 68 -10.27 3.44 0.22
N ASP A 69 -9.73 2.31 0.68
CA ASP A 69 -10.02 1.68 1.98
C ASP A 69 -9.06 2.10 3.11
N SER A 70 -8.14 3.03 2.85
CA SER A 70 -7.17 3.48 3.85
C SER A 70 -7.76 4.51 4.82
N ASN A 71 -7.27 4.49 6.07
CA ASN A 71 -7.67 5.47 7.08
C ASN A 71 -7.28 6.89 6.68
N ILE A 72 -6.13 7.06 6.02
CA ILE A 72 -5.66 8.37 5.57
C ILE A 72 -6.61 8.97 4.52
N ARG A 73 -7.20 8.16 3.63
CA ARG A 73 -8.23 8.63 2.69
C ARG A 73 -9.47 9.15 3.40
N THR A 74 -9.93 8.48 4.45
CA THR A 74 -11.06 8.94 5.26
C THR A 74 -10.75 10.24 5.99
N ARG A 75 -9.54 10.37 6.58
CA ARG A 75 -9.11 11.59 7.28
C ARG A 75 -8.95 12.80 6.38
N LEU A 76 -8.66 12.58 5.09
CA LEU A 76 -8.47 13.63 4.09
C LEU A 76 -9.75 13.93 3.29
N LYS A 77 -10.83 13.19 3.53
CA LYS A 77 -12.17 13.54 3.02
C LYS A 77 -12.80 14.51 4.04
N ASN A 78 -13.18 15.70 3.55
CA ASN A 78 -13.98 16.67 4.29
C ASN A 78 -15.39 16.13 4.55
#